data_AF-A0A8T0GC55-F1
#
_entry.id   AF-A0A8T0GC55-F1
#
_cell.length_a   1.000
_cell.length_b   1.000
_cell.length_c   1.000
_cell.angle_alpha   90.00
_cell.angle_beta   90.00
_cell.angle_gamma   90.00
#
_symmetry.space_group_name_H-M   'P 1'
#
loop_
_entity.id
_entity.type
_entity.pdbx_description
1 polymer ?
#
loop_
_entity_poly.entity_id
_entity_poly.type
_entity_poly.pdbx_seq_one_letter_code
_entity_poly.pdbx_strand_id
1 'polypeptide(L)'
;MTWQVLELGMPMAVAMSLLETDVARVFTDAGATLKAFWFGALGTVLGTLVAFKAVGSLLGPGGWKVASSLCATYVGGSINYAATAQALGMSPSLLAAGMAADNLAMAVYFGVIMSIPADGKELSTVKSTAEVQSEPAANPTVESLALTTAAAAAACMTGNWIASALPPQFAGSGLAMMAVVASIFSALGALVSRKWGQTTNGISTSYFEGAQSFGGLLMLLFFSVVGASTQVKEALAGGWPLFVFILILLSVHLGVTLALGRWSRIPMSTLLIASNANVGGPATAAAMASARRWQSLVS
;
A
#
# COMPACT_ATOMS: atom_id res chain seq x y z
N MET A 1 11.45 19.31 20.22
CA MET A 1 11.90 19.32 18.81
C MET A 1 11.67 17.97 18.09
N THR A 2 11.85 16.82 18.75
CA THR A 2 11.64 15.49 18.13
C THR A 2 10.21 15.19 17.66
N TRP A 3 9.18 15.79 18.28
CA TRP A 3 7.78 15.55 17.92
C TRP A 3 7.33 16.21 16.60
N GLN A 4 7.86 17.39 16.26
CA GLN A 4 7.45 18.11 15.04
C GLN A 4 7.95 17.43 13.75
N VAL A 5 9.10 16.76 13.80
CA VAL A 5 9.65 16.00 12.66
C VAL A 5 8.79 14.75 12.36
N LEU A 6 8.23 14.13 13.40
CA LEU A 6 7.41 12.93 13.28
C LEU A 6 6.00 13.22 12.75
N GLU A 7 5.41 14.38 13.07
CA GLU A 7 4.11 14.80 12.52
C GLU A 7 4.17 15.22 11.05
N LEU A 8 5.32 15.76 10.58
CA LEU A 8 5.53 16.13 9.19
C LEU A 8 5.96 14.95 8.31
N GLY A 9 6.65 13.96 8.89
CA GLY A 9 7.21 12.84 8.14
C GLY A 9 6.16 11.92 7.52
N MET A 10 5.07 11.64 8.25
CA MET A 10 3.98 10.77 7.78
C MET A 10 3.23 11.35 6.56
N PRO A 11 2.74 12.61 6.57
CA PRO A 11 2.10 13.19 5.39
C PRO A 11 3.05 13.37 4.22
N MET A 12 4.30 13.72 4.48
CA MET A 12 5.31 13.83 3.43
C MET A 12 5.58 12.48 2.77
N ALA A 13 5.74 11.40 3.54
CA ALA A 13 5.92 10.06 3.00
C ALA A 13 4.74 9.65 2.10
N VAL A 14 3.50 9.90 2.55
CA VAL A 14 2.29 9.63 1.76
C VAL A 14 2.25 10.47 0.48
N ALA A 15 2.53 11.77 0.56
CA ALA A 15 2.53 12.67 -0.58
C ALA A 15 3.60 12.29 -1.62
N MET A 16 4.82 11.95 -1.16
CA MET A 16 5.92 11.54 -2.04
C MET A 16 5.58 10.24 -2.79
N SER A 17 5.00 9.24 -2.13
CA SER A 17 4.61 8.01 -2.82
C SER A 17 3.51 8.21 -3.86
N LEU A 18 2.60 9.16 -3.65
CA LEU A 18 1.56 9.49 -4.63
C LEU A 18 2.09 10.30 -5.83
N LEU A 19 3.24 10.97 -5.71
CA LEU A 19 3.82 11.79 -6.79
C LEU A 19 4.33 10.97 -7.98
N GLU A 20 4.69 9.70 -7.76
CA GLU A 20 5.26 8.80 -8.78
C GLU A 20 4.23 7.79 -9.35
N THR A 21 3.00 7.78 -8.84
CA THR A 21 1.97 6.80 -9.25
C THR A 21 1.39 7.11 -10.63
N ASP A 22 1.63 6.25 -11.63
CA ASP A 22 0.98 6.35 -12.95
C ASP A 22 -0.44 5.74 -12.93
N VAL A 23 -1.43 6.59 -12.63
CA VAL A 23 -2.85 6.20 -12.53
C VAL A 23 -3.42 5.72 -13.87
N ALA A 24 -2.88 6.15 -15.01
CA ALA A 24 -3.45 5.85 -16.32
C ALA A 24 -3.15 4.41 -16.78
N ARG A 25 -1.97 3.88 -16.44
CA ARG A 25 -1.57 2.50 -16.78
C ARG A 25 -2.37 1.42 -16.02
N VAL A 26 -2.87 1.74 -14.82
CA VAL A 26 -3.66 0.80 -13.99
C VAL A 26 -4.95 0.34 -14.68
N PHE A 27 -5.52 1.15 -15.57
CA PHE A 27 -6.84 0.89 -16.16
C PHE A 27 -6.82 0.24 -17.55
N THR A 28 -5.68 0.18 -18.25
CA THR A 28 -5.62 -0.25 -19.65
C THR A 28 -5.29 -1.73 -19.87
N ASP A 29 -4.59 -2.41 -18.95
CA ASP A 29 -4.09 -3.79 -19.16
C ASP A 29 -4.71 -4.87 -18.24
N ALA A 30 -5.63 -4.52 -17.33
CA ALA A 30 -5.91 -5.35 -16.16
C ALA A 30 -7.29 -6.06 -16.13
N GLY A 31 -7.99 -6.28 -17.23
CA GLY A 31 -9.44 -6.64 -17.18
C GLY A 31 -9.86 -7.78 -16.21
N ALA A 32 -9.22 -8.95 -16.26
CA ALA A 32 -9.55 -10.08 -15.37
C ALA A 32 -8.89 -9.97 -13.99
N THR A 33 -7.64 -9.52 -13.93
CA THR A 33 -6.85 -9.35 -12.70
C THR A 33 -7.41 -8.22 -11.83
N LEU A 34 -7.88 -7.12 -12.42
CA LEU A 34 -8.54 -6.02 -11.73
C LEU A 34 -9.88 -6.45 -11.13
N LYS A 35 -10.66 -7.28 -11.83
CA LYS A 35 -11.88 -7.87 -11.26
C LYS A 35 -11.57 -8.77 -10.05
N ALA A 36 -10.53 -9.59 -10.14
CA ALA A 36 -10.07 -10.42 -9.03
C ALA A 36 -9.58 -9.56 -7.85
N PHE A 37 -8.85 -8.47 -8.13
CA PHE A 37 -8.40 -7.51 -7.13
C PHE A 37 -9.57 -6.82 -6.41
N TRP A 38 -10.64 -6.49 -7.15
CA TRP A 38 -11.87 -5.95 -6.54
C TRP A 38 -12.55 -6.94 -5.60
N PHE A 39 -12.58 -8.23 -5.95
CA PHE A 39 -13.06 -9.27 -5.03
C PHE A 39 -12.18 -9.37 -3.78
N GLY A 40 -10.87 -9.23 -3.94
CA GLY A 40 -9.91 -9.09 -2.85
C GLY A 40 -10.22 -7.90 -1.95
N ALA A 41 -10.38 -6.71 -2.52
CA ALA A 41 -10.72 -5.50 -1.76
C ALA A 41 -12.04 -5.64 -1.00
N LEU A 42 -13.08 -6.21 -1.63
CA LEU A 42 -14.35 -6.52 -0.96
C LEU A 42 -14.15 -7.54 0.18
N GLY A 43 -13.37 -8.58 -0.08
CA GLY A 43 -13.00 -9.59 0.92
C GLY A 43 -12.26 -8.99 2.11
N THR A 44 -11.38 -8.01 1.88
CA THR A 44 -10.67 -7.25 2.93
C THR A 44 -11.66 -6.48 3.80
N VAL A 45 -12.61 -5.76 3.19
CA VAL A 45 -13.62 -5.00 3.94
C VAL A 45 -14.48 -5.93 4.79
N LEU A 46 -15.01 -7.00 4.19
CA LEU A 46 -15.79 -8.00 4.91
C LEU A 46 -14.97 -8.70 6.00
N GLY A 47 -13.73 -9.06 5.70
CA GLY A 47 -12.81 -9.68 6.63
C GLY A 47 -12.50 -8.79 7.82
N THR A 48 -12.33 -7.50 7.60
CA THR A 48 -12.14 -6.51 8.68
C THR A 48 -13.36 -6.46 9.59
N LEU A 49 -14.58 -6.40 9.03
CA LEU A 49 -15.81 -6.40 9.83
C LEU A 49 -15.98 -7.70 10.63
N VAL A 50 -15.71 -8.85 10.02
CA VAL A 50 -15.79 -10.16 10.67
C VAL A 50 -14.75 -10.29 11.78
N ALA A 51 -13.49 -9.96 11.49
CA ALA A 51 -12.40 -9.99 12.47
C ALA A 51 -12.66 -9.02 13.63
N PHE A 52 -13.16 -7.82 13.34
CA PHE A 52 -13.46 -6.83 14.38
C PHE A 52 -14.62 -7.29 15.27
N LYS A 53 -15.64 -7.93 14.68
CA LYS A 53 -16.71 -8.54 15.48
C LYS A 53 -16.21 -9.71 16.33
N ALA A 54 -15.26 -10.50 15.83
CA ALA A 54 -14.76 -11.69 16.51
C ALA A 54 -13.79 -11.39 17.66
N VAL A 55 -12.83 -10.49 17.44
CA VAL A 55 -11.73 -10.22 18.39
C VAL A 55 -11.52 -8.73 18.67
N GLY A 56 -12.35 -7.84 18.14
CA GLY A 56 -12.19 -6.39 18.30
C GLY A 56 -12.28 -5.90 19.75
N SER A 57 -13.01 -6.61 20.61
CA SER A 57 -13.04 -6.31 22.05
C SER A 57 -11.68 -6.53 22.74
N LEU A 58 -10.81 -7.37 22.19
CA LEU A 58 -9.47 -7.66 22.70
C LEU A 58 -8.43 -6.64 22.23
N LEU A 59 -8.74 -5.83 21.21
CA LEU A 59 -7.85 -4.81 20.66
C LEU A 59 -7.83 -3.51 21.50
N GLY A 60 -8.72 -3.40 22.48
CA GLY A 60 -8.83 -2.25 23.36
C GLY A 60 -9.50 -1.02 22.72
N PRO A 61 -9.55 0.13 23.44
CA PRO A 61 -10.33 1.31 23.04
C PRO A 61 -9.92 1.94 21.70
N GLY A 62 -8.68 1.72 21.25
CA GLY A 62 -8.14 2.18 19.96
C GLY A 62 -8.19 1.12 18.85
N GLY A 63 -8.71 -0.08 19.12
CA GLY A 63 -8.64 -1.23 18.22
C GLY A 63 -9.27 -1.02 16.85
N TRP A 64 -10.33 -0.21 16.78
CA TRP A 64 -10.99 0.12 15.51
C TRP A 64 -10.09 0.97 14.60
N LYS A 65 -9.18 1.78 15.17
CA LYS A 65 -8.25 2.60 14.37
C LYS A 65 -7.28 1.71 13.61
N VAL A 66 -6.68 0.75 14.31
CA VAL A 66 -5.73 -0.20 13.71
C VAL A 66 -6.42 -1.19 12.78
N ALA A 67 -7.65 -1.63 13.11
CA ALA A 67 -8.47 -2.42 12.19
C ALA A 67 -8.74 -1.69 10.87
N SER A 68 -9.14 -0.41 10.93
CA SER A 68 -9.35 0.41 9.74
C SER A 68 -8.06 0.64 8.94
N SER A 69 -6.93 0.89 9.60
CA SER A 69 -5.64 1.02 8.92
C SER A 69 -5.20 -0.27 8.24
N LEU A 70 -5.37 -1.44 8.89
CA LEU A 70 -5.10 -2.74 8.28
C LEU A 70 -6.05 -3.03 7.10
N CYS A 71 -7.33 -2.66 7.21
CA CYS A 71 -8.23 -2.73 6.05
C CYS A 71 -7.70 -1.89 4.87
N ALA A 72 -7.22 -0.68 5.16
CA ALA A 72 -6.63 0.20 4.15
C ALA A 72 -5.35 -0.38 3.53
N THR A 73 -4.51 -1.06 4.33
CA THR A 73 -3.26 -1.69 3.86
C THR A 73 -3.52 -2.74 2.79
N TYR A 74 -4.51 -3.62 2.98
CA TYR A 74 -4.77 -4.70 2.00
C TYR A 74 -5.65 -4.26 0.80
N VAL A 75 -5.98 -2.98 0.70
CA VAL A 75 -6.64 -2.39 -0.48
C VAL A 75 -5.67 -1.48 -1.25
N GLY A 76 -4.83 -0.71 -0.54
CA GLY A 76 -3.98 0.33 -1.14
C GLY A 76 -2.53 0.37 -0.62
N GLY A 77 -2.06 -0.69 0.02
CA GLY A 77 -0.69 -0.84 0.50
C GLY A 77 -0.37 -0.07 1.79
N SER A 78 0.89 -0.17 2.21
CA SER A 78 1.41 0.43 3.46
C SER A 78 1.27 1.97 3.50
N ILE A 79 1.22 2.63 2.35
CA ILE A 79 0.94 4.07 2.25
C ILE A 79 -0.49 4.38 2.67
N ASN A 80 -1.45 3.53 2.32
CA ASN A 80 -2.84 3.70 2.72
C ASN A 80 -3.05 3.36 4.21
N TYR A 81 -2.28 2.41 4.74
CA TYR A 81 -2.18 2.17 6.19
C TYR A 81 -1.70 3.42 6.92
N ALA A 82 -0.59 4.00 6.46
CA ALA A 82 0.02 5.21 6.98
C ALA A 82 -0.96 6.38 7.03
N ALA A 83 -1.58 6.67 5.88
CA ALA A 83 -2.52 7.76 5.72
C ALA A 83 -3.73 7.59 6.64
N THR A 84 -4.29 6.37 6.71
CA THR A 84 -5.43 6.06 7.57
C THR A 84 -5.06 6.15 9.05
N ALA A 85 -3.88 5.63 9.44
CA ALA A 85 -3.42 5.69 10.82
C ALA A 85 -3.25 7.14 11.30
N GLN A 86 -2.74 8.00 10.43
CA GLN A 86 -2.62 9.42 10.73
C GLN A 86 -3.99 10.12 10.78
N ALA A 87 -4.88 9.84 9.84
CA ALA A 87 -6.22 10.44 9.79
C ALA A 87 -7.06 10.09 11.02
N LEU A 88 -6.88 8.88 11.56
CA LEU A 88 -7.55 8.44 12.77
C LEU A 88 -6.84 8.89 14.05
N GLY A 89 -5.71 9.60 13.97
CA GLY A 89 -4.91 10.01 15.13
C GLY A 89 -4.47 8.79 15.95
N MET A 90 -3.90 7.79 15.28
CA MET A 90 -3.36 6.59 15.92
C MET A 90 -2.08 6.94 16.68
N SER A 91 -1.89 6.35 17.87
CA SER A 91 -0.62 6.50 18.56
C SER A 91 0.50 5.80 17.78
N PRO A 92 1.73 6.33 17.80
CA PRO A 92 2.86 5.69 17.14
C PRO A 92 3.08 4.23 17.60
N SER A 93 2.86 3.97 18.89
CA SER A 93 2.98 2.62 19.46
C SER A 93 2.00 1.61 18.86
N LEU A 94 0.74 2.00 18.69
CA LEU A 94 -0.29 1.15 18.10
C LEU A 94 -0.03 0.94 16.60
N LEU A 95 0.48 1.98 15.94
CA LEU A 95 0.87 1.93 14.53
C LEU A 95 1.99 0.92 14.31
N ALA A 96 3.08 1.01 15.09
CA ALA A 96 4.21 0.09 15.01
C ALA A 96 3.83 -1.35 15.37
N ALA A 97 3.00 -1.54 16.40
CA ALA A 97 2.48 -2.86 16.77
C ALA A 97 1.64 -3.50 15.65
N GLY A 98 0.79 -2.71 14.98
CA GLY A 98 0.00 -3.16 13.83
C GLY A 98 0.87 -3.61 12.66
N MET A 99 1.90 -2.83 12.31
CA MET A 99 2.86 -3.18 11.25
C MET A 99 3.67 -4.44 11.58
N ALA A 100 4.10 -4.60 12.84
CA ALA A 100 4.83 -5.78 13.28
C ALA A 100 3.96 -7.05 13.19
N ALA A 101 2.70 -6.96 13.63
CA ALA A 101 1.74 -8.05 13.52
C ALA A 101 1.41 -8.36 12.04
N ASP A 102 1.28 -7.34 11.19
CA ASP A 102 1.04 -7.46 9.75
C ASP A 102 2.15 -8.24 9.05
N ASN A 103 3.41 -7.85 9.25
CA ASN A 103 4.54 -8.55 8.63
C ASN A 103 4.61 -10.03 9.02
N LEU A 104 4.31 -10.36 10.29
CA LEU A 104 4.28 -11.74 10.75
C LEU A 104 3.12 -12.53 10.10
N ALA A 105 1.93 -11.93 10.04
CA ALA A 105 0.76 -12.55 9.43
C ALA A 105 0.90 -12.70 7.91
N MET A 106 1.55 -11.74 7.25
CA MET A 106 1.86 -11.78 5.83
C MET A 106 2.78 -12.96 5.48
N ALA A 107 3.77 -13.26 6.33
CA ALA A 107 4.62 -14.44 6.15
C ALA A 107 3.80 -15.75 6.19
N VAL A 108 2.88 -15.87 7.14
CA VAL A 108 1.96 -17.02 7.22
C VAL A 108 1.05 -17.06 5.99
N TYR A 109 0.50 -15.91 5.61
CA TYR A 109 -0.39 -15.77 4.46
C TYR A 109 0.27 -16.24 3.17
N PHE A 110 1.49 -15.76 2.89
CA PHE A 110 2.28 -16.17 1.72
C PHE A 110 2.55 -17.67 1.70
N GLY A 111 2.84 -18.28 2.86
CA GLY A 111 2.92 -19.73 2.99
C GLY A 111 1.63 -20.44 2.57
N VAL A 112 0.47 -19.93 3.01
CA VAL A 112 -0.85 -20.50 2.66
C VAL A 112 -1.12 -20.38 1.16
N ILE A 113 -1.03 -19.19 0.58
CA ILE A 113 -1.34 -19.00 -0.86
C ILE A 113 -0.34 -19.73 -1.76
N MET A 114 0.91 -19.90 -1.34
CA MET A 114 1.91 -20.71 -2.04
C MET A 114 1.64 -22.22 -1.94
N SER A 115 0.91 -22.68 -0.90
CA SER A 115 0.50 -24.08 -0.77
C SER A 115 -0.74 -24.43 -1.61
N ILE A 116 -1.55 -23.45 -1.99
CA ILE A 116 -2.79 -23.69 -2.74
C ILE A 116 -2.43 -24.12 -4.18
N PRO A 117 -2.95 -25.28 -4.65
CA PRO A 117 -2.75 -25.71 -6.03
C PRO A 117 -3.45 -24.74 -6.98
N ALA A 118 -2.76 -24.36 -8.06
CA ALA A 118 -3.36 -23.59 -9.13
C ALA A 118 -3.59 -24.47 -10.35
N ASP A 119 -4.38 -23.98 -11.30
CA ASP A 119 -4.71 -24.69 -12.53
C ASP A 119 -3.41 -25.11 -13.26
N GLY A 120 -3.25 -26.42 -13.45
CA GLY A 120 -2.08 -27.01 -14.10
C GLY A 120 -2.22 -26.94 -15.61
N LYS A 121 -1.72 -25.86 -16.23
CA LYS A 121 -1.42 -25.65 -17.66
C LYS A 121 -0.98 -24.19 -17.82
N GLU A 122 0.07 -23.79 -18.52
CA GLU A 122 1.19 -24.46 -19.18
C GLU A 122 2.24 -23.35 -19.43
N LEU A 123 3.51 -23.74 -19.46
CA LEU A 123 4.67 -22.97 -19.92
C LEU A 123 4.36 -22.33 -21.29
N SER A 124 4.42 -20.99 -21.40
CA SER A 124 4.59 -20.36 -22.71
C SER A 124 5.79 -19.42 -22.68
N THR A 125 6.71 -19.74 -23.60
CA THR A 125 7.96 -19.05 -23.91
C THR A 125 7.67 -17.63 -24.37
N VAL A 126 7.36 -16.72 -23.45
CA VAL A 126 7.46 -15.28 -23.71
C VAL A 126 8.94 -14.94 -23.60
N LYS A 127 9.51 -14.44 -24.71
CA LYS A 127 10.86 -13.88 -24.74
C LYS A 127 11.03 -12.95 -23.54
N SER A 128 12.02 -13.29 -22.72
CA SER A 128 12.55 -12.52 -21.61
C SER A 128 12.70 -11.04 -21.98
N THR A 129 11.72 -10.23 -21.58
CA THR A 129 11.87 -8.77 -21.37
C THR A 129 11.13 -8.28 -20.12
N ALA A 130 10.68 -9.20 -19.26
CA ALA A 130 10.45 -8.85 -17.86
C ALA A 130 11.78 -9.10 -17.14
N GLU A 131 12.72 -8.17 -17.31
CA GLU A 131 13.65 -7.86 -16.23
C GLU A 131 12.83 -7.86 -14.94
N VAL A 132 13.40 -8.43 -13.88
CA VAL A 132 12.99 -8.09 -12.53
C VAL A 132 12.95 -6.57 -12.51
N GLN A 133 11.79 -5.96 -12.70
CA GLN A 133 11.57 -4.62 -12.24
C GLN A 133 11.53 -4.77 -10.72
N SER A 134 12.71 -4.95 -10.12
CA SER A 134 13.13 -3.96 -9.14
C SER A 134 12.67 -2.64 -9.74
N GLU A 135 11.77 -1.91 -9.08
CA GLU A 135 11.58 -0.49 -9.40
C GLU A 135 12.94 0.01 -9.87
N PRO A 136 13.07 0.40 -11.17
CA PRO A 136 14.39 0.61 -11.76
C PRO A 136 15.12 1.45 -10.75
N ALA A 137 16.20 0.90 -10.16
CA ALA A 137 16.77 1.46 -8.94
C ALA A 137 16.89 2.95 -9.20
N ALA A 138 15.96 3.72 -8.62
CA ALA A 138 15.76 5.09 -9.06
C ALA A 138 17.12 5.71 -8.79
N ASN A 139 17.77 6.24 -9.83
CA ASN A 139 19.03 6.95 -9.63
C ASN A 139 18.60 8.37 -9.29
N PRO A 140 18.20 8.63 -8.03
CA PRO A 140 17.46 9.81 -7.72
C PRO A 140 18.50 10.92 -7.77
N THR A 141 18.41 11.79 -8.77
CA THR A 141 19.28 12.96 -8.80
C THR A 141 18.94 13.83 -7.59
N VAL A 142 19.94 14.54 -7.05
CA VAL A 142 19.72 15.48 -5.93
C VAL A 142 18.61 16.49 -6.28
N GLU A 143 18.49 16.83 -7.56
CA GLU A 143 17.44 17.69 -8.10
C GLU A 143 16.05 17.03 -8.05
N SER A 144 15.90 15.76 -8.46
CA SER A 144 14.63 15.02 -8.35
C SER A 144 14.18 14.86 -6.89
N LEU A 145 15.10 14.59 -5.96
CA LEU A 145 14.79 14.48 -4.53
C LEU A 145 14.41 15.82 -3.93
N ALA A 146 15.11 16.90 -4.29
CA ALA A 146 14.77 18.26 -3.85
C ALA A 146 13.40 18.68 -4.38
N LEU A 147 13.12 18.42 -5.65
CA LEU A 147 11.84 18.74 -6.29
C LEU A 147 10.70 17.93 -5.67
N THR A 148 10.91 16.64 -5.41
CA THR A 148 9.93 15.76 -4.76
C THR A 148 9.66 16.22 -3.33
N THR A 149 10.70 16.53 -2.57
CA THR A 149 10.56 17.00 -1.18
C THR A 149 9.82 18.33 -1.13
N ALA A 150 10.16 19.26 -2.03
CA ALA A 150 9.48 20.54 -2.15
C ALA A 150 8.01 20.39 -2.58
N ALA A 151 7.73 19.52 -3.56
CA ALA A 151 6.38 19.25 -4.03
C ALA A 151 5.52 18.56 -2.95
N ALA A 152 6.10 17.63 -2.20
CA ALA A 152 5.43 16.98 -1.07
C ALA A 152 5.15 17.98 0.05
N ALA A 153 6.11 18.84 0.41
CA ALA A 153 5.91 19.90 1.40
C ALA A 153 4.83 20.90 0.94
N ALA A 154 4.84 21.31 -0.32
CA ALA A 154 3.83 22.19 -0.90
C ALA A 154 2.45 21.52 -0.92
N ALA A 155 2.35 20.24 -1.28
CA ALA A 155 1.11 19.47 -1.21
C ALA A 155 0.60 19.37 0.23
N CYS A 156 1.51 19.21 1.19
CA CYS A 156 1.19 19.18 2.60
C CYS A 156 0.60 20.51 3.09
N MET A 157 1.29 21.62 2.80
CA MET A 157 0.85 22.96 3.20
C MET A 157 -0.47 23.36 2.54
N THR A 158 -0.59 23.09 1.23
CA THR A 158 -1.79 23.43 0.45
C THR A 158 -2.98 22.58 0.86
N GLY A 159 -2.79 21.28 1.07
CA GLY A 159 -3.85 20.38 1.54
C GLY A 159 -4.35 20.77 2.93
N ASN A 160 -3.44 21.14 3.84
CA ASN A 160 -3.81 21.60 5.18
C ASN A 160 -4.53 22.97 5.16
N TRP A 161 -4.12 23.88 4.26
CA TRP A 161 -4.80 25.16 4.04
C TRP A 161 -6.20 25.00 3.44
N ILE A 162 -6.38 24.08 2.48
CA ILE A 162 -7.69 23.75 1.93
C ILE A 162 -8.58 23.13 3.02
N ALA A 163 -8.03 22.24 3.83
CA ALA A 163 -8.79 21.58 4.89
C ALA A 163 -9.20 22.54 6.02
N SER A 164 -8.40 23.56 6.32
CA SER A 164 -8.77 24.59 7.30
C SER A 164 -9.85 25.56 6.81
N ALA A 165 -10.09 25.61 5.49
CA ALA A 165 -11.18 26.37 4.88
C ALA A 165 -12.50 25.58 4.79
N LEU A 166 -12.51 24.28 5.13
CA LEU A 166 -13.71 23.45 5.07
C LEU A 166 -14.59 23.57 6.33
N PRO A 167 -15.91 23.30 6.22
CA PRO A 167 -16.81 23.31 7.36
C PRO A 167 -16.36 22.35 8.48
N PRO A 168 -16.70 22.60 9.76
CA PRO A 168 -16.24 21.81 10.91
C PRO A 168 -16.54 20.31 10.83
N GLN A 169 -17.56 19.91 10.08
CA GLN A 169 -17.90 18.51 9.80
C GLN A 169 -16.82 17.75 8.99
N PHE A 170 -15.86 18.47 8.40
CA PHE A 170 -14.68 17.92 7.72
C PHE A 170 -13.37 18.17 8.49
N ALA A 171 -13.45 18.56 9.78
CA ALA A 171 -12.27 18.67 10.63
C ALA A 171 -11.54 17.31 10.66
N GLY A 172 -10.38 17.24 10.01
CA GLY A 172 -9.62 15.99 9.81
C GLY A 172 -9.42 15.57 8.35
N SER A 173 -10.06 16.25 7.38
CA SER A 173 -9.87 15.98 5.94
C SER A 173 -8.52 16.45 5.38
N GLY A 174 -7.66 17.05 6.20
CA GLY A 174 -6.31 17.52 5.85
C GLY A 174 -5.56 16.52 4.99
N LEU A 175 -5.52 15.25 5.41
CA LEU A 175 -4.80 14.19 4.70
C LEU A 175 -5.43 13.80 3.36
N ALA A 176 -6.76 13.76 3.29
CA ALA A 176 -7.46 13.53 2.03
C ALA A 176 -7.18 14.67 1.04
N MET A 177 -7.17 15.91 1.51
CA MET A 177 -6.83 17.07 0.69
C MET A 177 -5.35 17.08 0.28
N MET A 178 -4.44 16.68 1.18
CA MET A 178 -3.02 16.52 0.86
C MET A 178 -2.78 15.43 -0.19
N ALA A 179 -3.46 14.27 -0.07
CA ALA A 179 -3.41 13.20 -1.06
C ALA A 179 -3.94 13.66 -2.43
N VAL A 180 -5.08 14.37 -2.45
CA VAL A 180 -5.64 14.95 -3.69
C VAL A 180 -4.66 15.95 -4.32
N VAL A 181 -4.08 16.85 -3.54
CA VAL A 181 -3.12 17.84 -4.05
C VAL A 181 -1.85 17.15 -4.55
N ALA A 182 -1.33 16.15 -3.83
CA ALA A 182 -0.18 15.36 -4.28
C ALA A 182 -0.47 14.62 -5.59
N SER A 183 -1.64 14.01 -5.75
CA SER A 183 -2.05 13.38 -7.01
C SER A 183 -2.23 14.38 -8.15
N ILE A 184 -2.69 15.60 -7.88
CA ILE A 184 -2.76 16.68 -8.89
C ILE A 184 -1.35 17.10 -9.31
N PHE A 185 -0.42 17.26 -8.36
CA PHE A 185 0.97 17.60 -8.67
C PHE A 185 1.66 16.48 -9.47
N SER A 186 1.37 15.22 -9.16
CA SER A 186 1.81 14.06 -9.96
C SER A 186 1.30 14.15 -11.40
N ALA A 187 -0.01 14.34 -11.57
CA ALA A 187 -0.64 14.42 -12.88
C ALA A 187 -0.11 15.60 -13.71
N LEU A 188 0.11 16.76 -13.08
CA LEU A 188 0.72 17.93 -13.72
C LEU A 188 2.18 17.66 -14.11
N GLY A 189 2.97 17.04 -13.22
CA GLY A 189 4.34 16.62 -13.52
C GLY A 189 4.39 15.68 -14.72
N ALA A 190 3.51 14.68 -14.77
CA ALA A 190 3.39 13.76 -15.89
C ALA A 190 2.98 14.48 -17.20
N LEU A 191 2.08 15.46 -17.14
CA LEU A 191 1.67 16.28 -18.28
C LEU A 191 2.80 17.17 -18.82
N VAL A 192 3.59 17.77 -17.92
CA VAL A 192 4.76 18.57 -18.27
C VAL A 192 5.85 17.68 -18.87
N SER A 193 6.11 16.50 -18.31
CA SER A 193 7.06 15.51 -18.86
C SER A 193 6.64 15.09 -20.27
N ARG A 194 5.34 14.90 -20.53
CA ARG A 194 4.83 14.55 -21.87
C ARG A 194 4.95 15.68 -22.90
N LYS A 195 4.95 16.94 -22.45
CA LYS A 195 4.94 18.13 -23.33
C LYS A 195 6.34 18.71 -23.56
N TRP A 196 7.25 18.56 -22.59
CA TRP A 196 8.59 19.16 -22.60
C TRP A 196 9.73 18.19 -22.23
N GLY A 197 9.44 16.94 -21.90
CA GLY A 197 10.46 15.95 -21.54
C GLY A 197 11.34 15.56 -22.73
N GLN A 198 12.65 15.67 -22.55
CA GLN A 198 13.63 15.02 -23.42
C GLN A 198 13.52 13.51 -23.22
N THR A 199 13.07 12.79 -24.24
CA THR A 199 13.17 11.34 -24.31
C THR A 199 14.65 10.94 -24.38
N THR A 200 15.30 10.72 -23.25
CA THR A 200 16.60 10.07 -23.21
C THR A 200 16.38 8.55 -23.14
N ASN A 201 16.67 7.85 -24.23
CA ASN A 201 16.66 6.39 -24.34
C ASN A 201 15.32 5.66 -24.06
N GLY A 202 14.17 6.26 -24.40
CA GLY A 202 12.88 5.55 -24.39
C GLY A 202 12.32 5.22 -23.00
N ILE A 203 12.95 5.71 -21.94
CA ILE A 203 12.44 5.66 -20.56
C ILE A 203 11.89 7.05 -20.25
N SER A 204 10.60 7.13 -19.95
CA SER A 204 9.94 8.39 -19.59
C SER A 204 10.41 8.80 -18.20
N THR A 205 11.32 9.77 -18.12
CA THR A 205 11.79 10.28 -16.83
C THR A 205 10.69 11.09 -16.14
N SER A 206 10.23 10.57 -15.00
CA SER A 206 9.29 11.29 -14.13
C SER A 206 10.07 12.35 -13.35
N TYR A 207 9.57 13.58 -13.27
CA TYR A 207 10.17 14.63 -12.43
C TYR A 207 10.29 14.24 -10.95
N PHE A 208 9.57 13.21 -10.53
CA PHE A 208 9.51 12.69 -9.16
C PHE A 208 10.11 11.27 -9.05
N GLU A 209 11.07 10.91 -9.90
CA GLU A 209 11.77 9.62 -9.78
C GLU A 209 12.34 9.38 -8.38
N GLY A 210 12.01 8.24 -7.79
CA GLY A 210 12.47 7.84 -6.45
C GLY A 210 11.68 8.45 -5.29
N ALA A 211 10.58 9.16 -5.56
CA ALA A 211 9.68 9.68 -4.54
C ALA A 211 9.04 8.58 -3.71
N GLN A 212 8.65 7.48 -4.34
CA GLN A 212 8.08 6.32 -3.66
C GLN A 212 9.10 5.62 -2.76
N SER A 213 10.32 5.42 -3.27
CA SER A 213 11.44 4.87 -2.53
C SER A 213 11.86 5.74 -1.33
N PHE A 214 11.93 7.06 -1.52
CA PHE A 214 12.30 8.01 -0.47
C PHE A 214 11.18 8.17 0.58
N GLY A 215 9.91 8.22 0.16
CA GLY A 215 8.77 8.20 1.07
C GLY A 215 8.72 6.92 1.92
N GLY A 216 8.99 5.77 1.31
CA GLY A 216 9.15 4.50 2.01
C GLY A 216 10.30 4.49 3.03
N LEU A 217 11.46 5.05 2.69
CA LEU A 217 12.58 5.21 3.64
C LEU A 217 12.22 6.09 4.82
N LEU A 218 11.54 7.22 4.58
CA LEU A 218 11.09 8.12 5.64
C LEU A 218 10.10 7.40 6.58
N MET A 219 9.22 6.58 6.02
CA MET A 219 8.29 5.73 6.75
C MET A 219 9.00 4.69 7.62
N LEU A 220 10.02 4.03 7.08
CA LEU A 220 10.85 3.06 7.82
C LEU A 220 11.65 3.72 8.94
N LEU A 221 12.20 4.90 8.71
CA LEU A 221 12.89 5.68 9.76
C LEU A 221 11.91 6.08 10.86
N PHE A 222 10.72 6.56 10.51
CA PHE A 222 9.65 6.84 11.47
C PHE A 222 9.32 5.60 12.31
N PHE A 223 9.11 4.43 11.69
CA PHE A 223 8.84 3.19 12.40
C PHE A 223 10.00 2.72 13.28
N SER A 224 11.24 2.89 12.81
CA SER A 224 12.43 2.53 13.57
C SER A 224 12.52 3.35 14.86
N VAL A 225 12.33 4.68 14.77
CA VAL A 225 12.36 5.59 15.93
C VAL A 225 11.21 5.30 16.90
N VAL A 226 10.01 5.06 16.37
CA VAL A 226 8.82 4.74 17.16
C VAL A 226 8.97 3.38 17.85
N GLY A 227 9.43 2.36 17.12
CA GLY A 227 9.68 1.02 17.66
C GLY A 227 10.73 1.03 18.76
N ALA A 228 11.83 1.77 18.58
CA ALA A 228 12.85 1.95 19.61
C ALA A 228 12.32 2.66 20.87
N SER A 229 11.27 3.47 20.74
CA SER A 229 10.65 4.20 21.84
C SER A 229 9.53 3.41 22.57
N THR A 230 9.22 2.19 22.13
CA THR A 230 8.14 1.35 22.71
C THR A 230 8.65 0.23 23.62
N GLN A 231 7.95 -0.04 24.72
CA GLN A 231 8.29 -1.14 25.63
C GLN A 231 7.85 -2.49 25.03
N VAL A 232 8.79 -3.43 24.86
CA VAL A 232 8.57 -4.76 24.27
C VAL A 232 7.42 -5.53 24.93
N LYS A 233 7.23 -5.37 26.24
CA LYS A 233 6.14 -6.03 26.99
C LYS A 233 4.74 -5.54 26.58
N GLU A 234 4.60 -4.24 26.31
CA GLU A 234 3.33 -3.64 25.87
C GLU A 234 3.02 -4.03 24.41
N ALA A 235 4.07 -4.09 23.57
CA ALA A 235 3.96 -4.56 22.19
C ALA A 235 3.55 -6.04 22.08
N LEU A 236 4.05 -6.91 22.97
CA LEU A 236 3.69 -8.34 22.99
C LEU A 236 2.26 -8.59 23.52
N ALA A 237 1.84 -7.85 24.55
CA ALA A 237 0.48 -7.99 25.10
C ALA A 237 -0.61 -7.50 24.13
N GLY A 238 -0.35 -6.43 23.36
CA GLY A 238 -1.24 -5.96 22.30
C GLY A 238 -1.09 -6.70 20.96
N GLY A 239 0.07 -7.31 20.71
CA GLY A 239 0.42 -7.90 19.42
C GLY A 239 -0.30 -9.21 19.10
N TRP A 240 -0.57 -10.07 20.09
CA TRP A 240 -1.23 -11.36 19.84
C TRP A 240 -2.70 -11.21 19.38
N PRO A 241 -3.54 -10.38 20.02
CA PRO A 241 -4.89 -10.09 19.50
C PRO A 241 -4.87 -9.49 18.09
N LEU A 242 -3.90 -8.63 17.78
CA LEU A 242 -3.71 -8.06 16.44
C LEU A 242 -3.34 -9.11 15.41
N PHE A 243 -2.41 -10.01 15.74
CA PHE A 243 -2.02 -11.10 14.86
C PHE A 243 -3.22 -12.01 14.55
N VAL A 244 -4.00 -12.40 15.55
CA VAL A 244 -5.23 -13.19 15.37
C VAL A 244 -6.26 -12.43 14.54
N PHE A 245 -6.45 -11.14 14.79
CA PHE A 245 -7.33 -10.28 13.99
C PHE A 245 -6.94 -10.32 12.50
N ILE A 246 -5.65 -10.15 12.21
CA ILE A 246 -5.14 -10.15 10.82
C ILE A 246 -5.33 -11.53 10.18
N LEU A 247 -5.07 -12.62 10.89
CA LEU A 247 -5.29 -13.96 10.34
C LEU A 247 -6.76 -14.22 9.98
N ILE A 248 -7.71 -13.77 10.81
CA ILE A 248 -9.15 -13.87 10.50
C ILE A 248 -9.48 -13.02 9.28
N LEU A 249 -9.01 -11.77 9.25
CA LEU A 249 -9.21 -10.85 8.12
C LEU A 249 -8.70 -11.47 6.83
N LEU A 250 -7.44 -11.93 6.78
CA LEU A 250 -6.81 -12.51 5.60
C LEU A 250 -7.46 -13.83 5.18
N SER A 251 -7.94 -14.63 6.13
CA SER A 251 -8.70 -15.84 5.84
C SER A 251 -10.02 -15.53 5.13
N VAL A 252 -10.76 -14.52 5.60
CA VAL A 252 -12.00 -14.08 4.95
C VAL A 252 -11.71 -13.41 3.61
N HIS A 253 -10.65 -12.58 3.51
CA HIS A 253 -10.18 -12.00 2.26
C HIS A 253 -9.96 -13.08 1.20
N LEU A 254 -9.15 -14.09 1.53
CA LEU A 254 -8.85 -15.18 0.61
C LEU A 254 -10.11 -15.99 0.27
N GLY A 255 -10.92 -16.32 1.28
CA GLY A 255 -12.17 -17.06 1.09
C GLY A 255 -13.14 -16.35 0.13
N VAL A 256 -13.37 -15.05 0.31
CA VAL A 256 -14.23 -14.24 -0.55
C VAL A 256 -13.64 -14.12 -1.95
N THR A 257 -12.34 -13.86 -2.07
CA THR A 257 -11.64 -13.74 -3.36
C THR A 257 -11.77 -15.02 -4.18
N LEU A 258 -11.52 -16.16 -3.54
CA LEU A 258 -11.62 -17.47 -4.18
C LEU A 258 -13.08 -17.82 -4.52
N ALA A 259 -14.03 -17.55 -3.63
CA ALA A 259 -15.44 -17.85 -3.86
C ALA A 259 -16.03 -17.03 -5.02
N LEU A 260 -15.87 -15.71 -4.99
CA LEU A 260 -16.37 -14.81 -6.04
C LEU A 260 -15.61 -14.98 -7.35
N GLY A 261 -14.30 -15.20 -7.26
CA GLY A 261 -13.44 -15.48 -8.40
C GLY A 261 -13.84 -16.75 -9.14
N ARG A 262 -14.07 -17.83 -8.39
CA ARG A 262 -14.50 -19.12 -8.94
C ARG A 262 -15.92 -19.05 -9.48
N TRP A 263 -16.82 -18.30 -8.84
CA TRP A 263 -18.15 -17.99 -9.39
C TRP A 263 -18.06 -17.24 -10.73
N SER A 264 -17.09 -16.33 -10.85
CA SER A 264 -16.83 -15.55 -12.07
C SER A 264 -15.96 -16.29 -13.10
N ARG A 265 -15.62 -17.57 -12.87
CA ARG A 265 -14.75 -18.41 -13.71
C ARG A 265 -13.36 -17.81 -13.98
N ILE A 266 -12.80 -17.08 -13.03
CA ILE A 266 -11.43 -16.56 -13.09
C ILE A 266 -10.46 -17.70 -12.74
N PRO A 267 -9.36 -17.89 -13.50
CA PRO A 267 -8.39 -18.95 -13.21
C PRO A 267 -7.71 -18.74 -11.86
N MET A 268 -7.36 -19.84 -11.20
CA MET A 268 -6.85 -19.84 -9.84
C MET A 268 -5.55 -19.07 -9.71
N SER A 269 -4.66 -19.15 -10.70
CA SER A 269 -3.41 -18.38 -10.75
C SER A 269 -3.65 -16.87 -10.72
N THR A 270 -4.63 -16.37 -11.49
CA THR A 270 -5.00 -14.95 -11.48
C THR A 270 -5.61 -14.53 -10.15
N LEU A 271 -6.42 -15.39 -9.50
CA LEU A 271 -6.98 -15.09 -8.18
C LEU A 271 -5.90 -15.00 -7.10
N LEU A 272 -4.93 -15.93 -7.10
CA LEU A 272 -3.83 -15.93 -6.14
C LEU A 272 -2.88 -14.74 -6.36
N ILE A 273 -2.57 -14.40 -7.63
CA ILE A 273 -1.77 -13.21 -7.95
C ILE A 273 -2.48 -11.94 -7.53
N ALA A 274 -3.78 -11.78 -7.85
CA ALA A 274 -4.53 -10.59 -7.48
C ALA A 274 -4.65 -10.45 -5.96
N SER A 275 -4.91 -11.55 -5.25
CA SER A 275 -4.96 -11.56 -3.79
C SER A 275 -3.60 -11.24 -3.16
N ASN A 276 -2.50 -11.73 -3.74
CA ASN A 276 -1.16 -11.34 -3.32
C ASN A 276 -0.89 -9.85 -3.60
N ALA A 277 -1.36 -9.32 -4.73
CA ALA A 277 -1.24 -7.90 -5.05
C ALA A 277 -2.04 -7.01 -4.06
N ASN A 278 -3.18 -7.47 -3.56
CA ASN A 278 -3.90 -6.80 -2.48
C ASN A 278 -3.10 -6.79 -1.16
N VAL A 279 -2.60 -7.95 -0.74
CA VAL A 279 -2.00 -8.11 0.59
C VAL A 279 -0.55 -7.65 0.65
N GLY A 280 0.26 -8.04 -0.32
CA GLY A 280 1.70 -7.81 -0.39
C GLY A 280 2.15 -6.82 -1.47
N GLY A 281 1.24 -6.31 -2.30
CA GLY A 281 1.54 -5.37 -3.37
C GLY A 281 2.07 -6.00 -4.67
N PRO A 282 2.25 -5.18 -5.73
CA PRO A 282 2.60 -5.66 -7.07
C PRO A 282 3.93 -6.44 -7.13
N ALA A 283 4.94 -6.03 -6.35
CA ALA A 283 6.26 -6.66 -6.36
C ALA A 283 6.23 -8.12 -5.85
N THR A 284 5.49 -8.38 -4.77
CA THR A 284 5.36 -9.74 -4.22
C THR A 284 4.48 -10.62 -5.10
N ALA A 285 3.47 -10.05 -5.76
CA ALA A 285 2.66 -10.72 -6.77
C ALA A 285 3.50 -11.15 -7.99
N ALA A 286 4.35 -10.28 -8.50
CA ALA A 286 5.30 -10.58 -9.57
C ALA A 286 6.31 -11.68 -9.14
N ALA A 287 6.83 -11.59 -7.91
CA ALA A 287 7.74 -12.61 -7.37
C ALA A 287 7.06 -13.99 -7.27
N MET A 288 5.80 -14.05 -6.83
CA MET A 288 5.01 -15.29 -6.81
C MET A 288 4.80 -15.85 -8.21
N ALA A 289 4.41 -15.00 -9.17
CA ALA A 289 4.22 -15.43 -10.54
C ALA A 289 5.52 -15.99 -11.15
N SER A 290 6.66 -15.38 -10.85
CA SER A 290 7.98 -15.91 -11.24
C SER A 290 8.26 -17.26 -10.57
N ALA A 291 8.09 -17.36 -9.24
CA ALA A 291 8.33 -18.58 -8.48
C ALA A 291 7.44 -19.77 -8.91
N ARG A 292 6.20 -19.48 -9.33
CA ARG A 292 5.22 -20.48 -9.81
C ARG A 292 5.22 -20.66 -11.33
N ARG A 293 6.12 -19.98 -12.06
CA ARG A 293 6.23 -19.99 -13.53
C ARG A 293 4.97 -19.51 -14.27
N TRP A 294 4.24 -18.55 -13.71
CA TRP A 294 3.07 -17.88 -14.29
C TRP A 294 3.41 -16.54 -14.95
N GLN A 295 4.50 -16.49 -15.72
CA GLN A 295 5.02 -15.23 -16.26
C GLN A 295 4.08 -14.51 -17.24
N SER A 296 3.05 -15.20 -17.75
CA SER A 296 1.99 -14.59 -18.57
C SER A 296 1.03 -13.68 -17.82
N LEU A 297 1.13 -13.58 -16.48
CA LEU A 297 0.22 -12.80 -15.63
C LEU A 297 0.89 -11.58 -14.96
N VAL A 298 2.15 -11.28 -15.30
CA VAL A 298 2.93 -10.14 -14.74
C VAL A 298 2.96 -8.93 -15.68
N SER A 299 2.37 -9.05 -16.87
CA SER A 299 2.27 -7.99 -17.88
C SER A 299 1.23 -6.93 -17.55
#